data_AF-A0A0K8S8K0-F1
#
_entry.id   AF-A0A0K8S8K0-F1
#
_cell.length_a   1.000
_cell.length_b   1.000
_cell.length_c   1.000
_cell.angle_alpha   90.00
_cell.angle_beta   90.00
_cell.angle_gamma   90.00
#
_symmetry.space_group_name_H-M   'P 1'
#
loop_
_entity.id
_entity.type
_entity.pdbx_description
1 polymer ?
#
loop_
_entity_poly.entity_id
_entity_poly.type
_entity_poly.pdbx_seq_one_letter_code
_entity_poly.pdbx_strand_id
1 'polypeptide(L)'
;MCRGGRMFAPTKPWRRWHRRVNLRQRRAAVAAAVAASGVPALVQARGHIIEKVPELPLVVSDKVQEINKTKQAVIFLRRIKAWSDVLKVYKSQRLRAGKGKMRNRRRVQRKGPLIIYHKDQGLTRAFRNIPGVEMLNVDKLNLLKLAPGGHLGRFCIWTQSAFDRLDSLFGSWKTPSKEKKNFNLPQPKMANTDLSRLLKSDEIRKVLRAPNKRVVRATRKLNPLNNTKAMLRLNPYSAVLRRKAVLDQDRRNNAKALALAEKRGIKLPESDPAVKAEKLRLRRVKAAKAAAAKKPKKPVAKKTAPPPPKKAKGVKKPTPKKVSKPVAK
;
A
#
# COMPACT_ATOMS: atom_id res chain seq x y z
N MET A 1 6.80 -50.36 18.99
CA MET A 1 7.34 -50.25 17.61
C MET A 1 8.59 -51.09 17.55
N CYS A 2 8.75 -51.96 16.54
CA CYS A 2 9.87 -52.92 16.46
C CYS A 2 10.82 -52.56 15.31
N ARG A 3 12.14 -52.65 15.52
CA ARG A 3 13.15 -52.52 14.45
C ARG A 3 12.98 -53.67 13.45
N GLY A 4 12.89 -53.34 12.15
CA GLY A 4 12.60 -54.32 11.09
C GLY A 4 11.13 -54.74 10.97
N GLY A 5 10.24 -54.22 11.83
CA GLY A 5 8.80 -54.46 11.74
C GLY A 5 8.13 -53.66 10.61
N ARG A 6 6.85 -53.98 10.34
CA ARG A 6 6.05 -53.29 9.33
C ARG A 6 5.80 -51.81 9.70
N MET A 7 5.82 -50.94 8.69
CA MET A 7 5.43 -49.53 8.85
C MET A 7 3.93 -49.40 9.12
N PHE A 8 3.53 -48.48 10.00
CA PHE A 8 2.13 -48.11 10.16
C PHE A 8 1.60 -47.42 8.89
N ALA A 9 0.41 -47.83 8.42
CA ALA A 9 -0.19 -47.36 7.17
C ALA A 9 0.76 -47.44 5.94
N PRO A 10 1.16 -48.65 5.51
CA PRO A 10 2.08 -48.83 4.39
C PRO A 10 1.50 -48.23 3.09
N THR A 11 2.36 -47.65 2.26
CA THR A 11 1.94 -47.02 0.99
C THR A 11 1.29 -48.05 0.07
N LYS A 12 0.01 -47.84 -0.26
CA LYS A 12 -0.75 -48.75 -1.10
C LYS A 12 -0.70 -48.35 -2.58
N PRO A 13 -0.73 -49.32 -3.51
CA PRO A 13 -0.76 -49.04 -4.96
C PRO A 13 -1.96 -48.18 -5.38
N TRP A 14 -3.13 -48.39 -4.76
CA TRP A 14 -4.40 -47.71 -5.09
C TRP A 14 -4.52 -46.28 -4.55
N ARG A 15 -3.40 -45.62 -4.21
CA ARG A 15 -3.41 -44.19 -3.90
C ARG A 15 -3.93 -43.41 -5.11
N ARG A 16 -4.81 -42.43 -4.90
CA ARG A 16 -5.36 -41.60 -5.99
C ARG A 16 -4.31 -40.61 -6.53
N TRP A 17 -3.51 -41.04 -7.50
CA TRP A 17 -2.46 -40.24 -8.14
C TRP A 17 -3.00 -39.20 -9.13
N HIS A 18 -4.01 -39.58 -9.92
CA HIS A 18 -4.56 -38.74 -10.98
C HIS A 18 -5.72 -37.90 -10.48
N ARG A 19 -5.78 -36.65 -10.95
CA ARG A 19 -6.87 -35.70 -10.70
C ARG A 19 -7.44 -35.24 -12.04
N ARG A 20 -8.72 -35.55 -12.27
CA ARG A 20 -9.45 -35.07 -13.45
C ARG A 20 -9.78 -33.60 -13.27
N VAL A 21 -9.50 -32.79 -14.29
CA VAL A 21 -9.81 -31.36 -14.32
C VAL A 21 -10.82 -31.10 -15.44
N ASN A 22 -11.75 -30.18 -15.21
CA ASN A 22 -12.76 -29.83 -16.18
C ASN A 22 -12.12 -29.26 -17.46
N LEU A 23 -12.60 -29.72 -18.62
CA LEU A 23 -12.03 -29.34 -19.91
C LEU A 23 -12.12 -27.82 -20.15
N ARG A 24 -13.24 -27.20 -19.77
CA ARG A 24 -13.46 -25.75 -19.90
C ARG A 24 -12.45 -24.96 -19.06
N GLN A 25 -12.20 -25.37 -17.81
CA GLN A 25 -11.21 -24.74 -16.93
C GLN A 25 -9.80 -24.87 -17.50
N ARG A 26 -9.44 -26.07 -17.99
CA ARG A 26 -8.13 -26.29 -18.63
C ARG A 26 -7.94 -25.40 -19.86
N ARG A 27 -8.96 -25.29 -20.73
CA ARG A 27 -8.92 -24.44 -21.93
C ARG A 27 -8.81 -22.95 -21.58
N ALA A 28 -9.56 -22.48 -20.58
CA ALA A 28 -9.47 -21.11 -20.08
C ALA A 28 -8.08 -20.80 -19.52
N ALA A 29 -7.48 -21.73 -18.77
CA ALA A 29 -6.12 -21.56 -18.25
C ALA A 29 -5.07 -21.48 -19.37
N VAL A 30 -5.21 -22.25 -20.45
CA VAL A 30 -4.33 -22.14 -21.63
C VAL A 30 -4.50 -20.78 -22.30
N ALA A 31 -5.73 -20.32 -22.50
CA ALA A 31 -5.99 -19.00 -23.09
C ALA A 31 -5.36 -17.87 -22.23
N ALA A 32 -5.51 -17.94 -20.90
CA ALA A 32 -4.88 -16.99 -19.98
C ALA A 32 -3.34 -17.03 -20.05
N ALA A 33 -2.74 -18.22 -20.19
CA ALA A 33 -1.29 -18.35 -20.33
C ALA A 33 -0.75 -17.79 -21.66
N VAL A 34 -1.51 -17.93 -22.74
CA VAL A 34 -1.21 -17.30 -24.04
C VAL A 34 -1.33 -15.79 -23.94
N ALA A 35 -2.40 -15.25 -23.35
CA ALA A 35 -2.54 -13.81 -23.16
C ALA A 35 -1.39 -13.23 -22.32
N ALA A 36 -0.97 -13.93 -21.26
CA ALA A 36 0.13 -13.50 -20.40
C ALA A 36 1.50 -13.50 -21.10
N SER A 37 1.71 -14.30 -22.16
CA SER A 37 2.98 -14.29 -22.90
C SER A 37 3.14 -13.06 -23.80
N GLY A 38 2.04 -12.37 -24.12
CA GLY A 38 2.06 -11.09 -24.84
C GLY A 38 2.32 -9.87 -23.94
N VAL A 39 2.31 -10.01 -22.61
CA VAL A 39 2.50 -8.89 -21.67
C VAL A 39 3.97 -8.83 -21.20
N PRO A 40 4.76 -7.82 -21.60
CA PRO A 40 6.19 -7.76 -21.28
C PRO A 40 6.49 -7.83 -19.78
N ALA A 41 5.70 -7.13 -18.96
CA ALA A 41 5.87 -7.09 -17.51
C ALA A 41 5.77 -8.49 -16.88
N LEU A 42 4.83 -9.33 -17.34
CA LEU A 42 4.67 -10.70 -16.82
C LEU A 42 5.83 -11.59 -17.26
N VAL A 43 6.31 -11.42 -18.50
CA VAL A 43 7.44 -12.18 -19.05
C VAL A 43 8.75 -11.84 -18.34
N GLN A 44 8.99 -10.56 -18.05
CA GLN A 44 10.13 -10.10 -17.26
C GLN A 44 10.03 -10.52 -15.79
N ALA A 45 8.84 -10.43 -15.18
CA ALA A 45 8.64 -10.84 -13.78
C ALA A 45 8.95 -12.33 -13.57
N ARG A 46 8.66 -13.18 -14.56
CA ARG A 46 9.08 -14.59 -14.55
C ARG A 46 10.60 -14.76 -14.64
N GLY A 47 11.29 -13.76 -15.18
CA GLY A 47 12.73 -13.70 -15.31
C GLY A 47 13.24 -14.09 -16.69
N HIS A 48 12.48 -13.90 -17.77
CA HIS A 48 13.06 -13.99 -19.12
C HIS A 48 13.81 -12.69 -19.46
N ILE A 49 14.95 -12.80 -20.15
CA ILE A 49 15.72 -11.62 -20.59
C ILE A 49 15.22 -11.18 -21.96
N ILE A 50 14.30 -10.22 -22.00
CA ILE A 50 13.64 -9.75 -23.23
C ILE A 50 13.94 -8.28 -23.59
N GLU A 51 14.90 -7.63 -22.93
CA GLU A 51 15.22 -6.20 -23.10
C GLU A 51 15.57 -5.79 -24.53
N LYS A 52 16.20 -6.70 -25.30
CA LYS A 52 16.63 -6.45 -26.68
C LYS A 52 15.67 -7.00 -27.73
N VAL A 53 14.58 -7.65 -27.31
CA VAL A 53 13.59 -8.21 -28.23
C VAL A 53 12.74 -7.06 -28.78
N PRO A 54 12.50 -6.98 -30.10
CA PRO A 54 11.88 -5.81 -30.72
C PRO A 54 10.41 -5.61 -30.29
N GLU A 55 9.66 -6.71 -30.13
CA GLU A 55 8.23 -6.66 -29.83
C GLU A 55 7.76 -7.90 -29.07
N LEU A 56 6.68 -7.74 -28.30
CA LEU A 56 5.91 -8.84 -27.72
C LEU A 56 4.42 -8.60 -28.01
N PRO A 57 3.66 -9.62 -28.47
CA PRO A 57 4.08 -10.98 -28.79
C PRO A 57 5.04 -11.05 -29.99
N LEU A 58 6.09 -11.88 -29.91
CA LEU A 58 7.06 -12.01 -31.00
C LEU A 58 6.57 -13.00 -32.06
N VAL A 59 6.29 -12.51 -33.26
CA VAL A 59 5.86 -13.32 -34.41
C VAL A 59 6.96 -13.34 -35.47
N VAL A 60 7.26 -14.50 -36.03
CA VAL A 60 8.30 -14.69 -37.05
C VAL A 60 7.76 -15.41 -38.28
N SER A 61 8.40 -15.20 -39.43
CA SER A 61 8.02 -15.83 -40.70
C SER A 61 8.01 -17.35 -40.62
N ASP A 62 7.13 -18.00 -41.38
CA ASP A 62 7.00 -19.46 -41.40
C ASP A 62 8.23 -20.20 -41.95
N LYS A 63 9.16 -19.51 -42.62
CA LYS A 63 10.47 -20.07 -43.04
C LYS A 63 11.27 -20.67 -41.87
N VAL A 64 11.00 -20.25 -40.63
CA VAL A 64 11.62 -20.83 -39.43
C VAL A 64 11.25 -22.32 -39.25
N GLN A 65 10.10 -22.75 -39.75
CA GLN A 65 9.62 -24.14 -39.68
C GLN A 65 10.50 -25.10 -40.51
N GLU A 66 11.16 -24.59 -41.56
CA GLU A 66 12.03 -25.32 -42.48
C GLU A 66 13.48 -25.47 -41.97
N ILE A 67 13.82 -24.86 -40.83
CA ILE A 67 15.17 -24.94 -40.27
C ILE A 67 15.47 -26.38 -39.84
N ASN A 68 16.44 -26.99 -40.53
CA ASN A 68 16.85 -28.39 -40.29
C ASN A 68 18.08 -28.54 -39.40
N LYS A 69 18.99 -27.55 -39.39
CA LYS A 69 20.28 -27.63 -38.68
C LYS A 69 20.28 -26.77 -37.42
N THR A 70 20.82 -27.29 -36.31
CA THR A 70 20.95 -26.53 -35.04
C THR A 70 21.80 -25.27 -35.21
N LYS A 71 22.80 -25.28 -36.09
CA LYS A 71 23.62 -24.09 -36.39
C LYS A 71 22.75 -22.92 -36.89
N GLN A 72 21.83 -23.20 -37.81
CA GLN A 72 20.88 -22.20 -38.34
C GLN A 72 19.91 -21.72 -37.26
N ALA A 73 19.40 -22.64 -36.41
CA ALA A 73 18.53 -22.28 -35.29
C ALA A 73 19.22 -21.33 -34.28
N VAL A 74 20.51 -21.54 -33.99
CA VAL A 74 21.30 -20.64 -33.13
C VAL A 74 21.49 -19.27 -33.78
N ILE A 75 21.80 -19.23 -35.08
CA ILE A 75 21.93 -17.97 -35.83
C ILE A 75 20.61 -17.19 -35.78
N PHE A 76 19.48 -17.87 -36.00
CA PHE A 76 18.15 -17.30 -35.89
C PHE A 76 17.90 -16.68 -34.52
N LEU A 77 18.07 -17.45 -33.43
CA LEU A 77 17.85 -16.96 -32.05
C LEU A 77 18.73 -15.76 -31.68
N ARG A 78 19.95 -15.67 -32.24
CA ARG A 78 20.83 -14.50 -32.07
C ARG A 78 20.32 -13.28 -32.81
N ARG A 79 19.83 -13.45 -34.04
CA ARG A 79 19.29 -12.36 -34.87
C ARG A 79 18.04 -11.74 -34.24
N ILE A 80 17.12 -12.56 -33.75
CA ILE A 80 15.90 -12.10 -33.05
C ILE A 80 16.14 -11.64 -31.60
N LYS A 81 17.41 -11.57 -31.17
CA LYS A 81 17.83 -11.14 -29.82
C LYS A 81 17.30 -11.99 -28.66
N ALA A 82 16.83 -13.21 -28.93
CA ALA A 82 16.37 -14.19 -27.93
C ALA A 82 17.53 -15.00 -27.28
N TRP A 83 18.74 -14.90 -27.83
CA TRP A 83 19.89 -15.69 -27.38
C TRP A 83 20.35 -15.36 -25.95
N SER A 84 20.11 -14.13 -25.46
CA SER A 84 20.37 -13.74 -24.06
C SER A 84 19.65 -14.64 -23.06
N ASP A 85 18.40 -15.00 -23.33
CA ASP A 85 17.60 -15.88 -22.49
C ASP A 85 18.14 -17.33 -22.53
N VAL A 86 18.63 -17.78 -23.68
CA VAL A 86 19.30 -19.09 -23.80
C VAL A 86 20.62 -19.12 -23.04
N LEU A 87 21.44 -18.06 -23.13
CA LEU A 87 22.68 -17.94 -22.34
C LEU A 87 22.41 -17.98 -20.84
N LYS A 88 21.30 -17.39 -20.37
CA LYS A 88 20.85 -17.51 -18.98
C LYS A 88 20.56 -18.97 -18.60
N VAL A 89 20.00 -19.77 -19.52
CA VAL A 89 19.79 -21.21 -19.28
C VAL A 89 21.13 -21.93 -19.15
N TYR A 90 22.08 -21.71 -20.07
CA TYR A 90 23.43 -22.32 -19.99
C TYR A 90 24.09 -22.06 -18.64
N LYS A 91 24.13 -20.79 -18.19
CA LYS A 91 24.71 -20.41 -16.89
C LYS A 91 23.97 -20.99 -15.68
N SER A 92 22.72 -21.42 -15.84
CA SER A 92 21.90 -21.95 -14.75
C SER A 92 22.04 -23.45 -14.51
N GLN A 93 22.75 -24.16 -15.40
CA GLN A 93 22.91 -25.61 -15.29
C GLN A 93 23.73 -25.96 -14.05
N ARG A 94 23.12 -26.74 -13.15
CA ARG A 94 23.79 -27.21 -11.92
C ARG A 94 23.33 -28.61 -11.53
N LEU A 95 24.11 -29.25 -10.66
CA LEU A 95 23.72 -30.52 -10.04
C LEU A 95 22.53 -30.33 -9.09
N ARG A 96 21.59 -31.26 -9.10
CA ARG A 96 20.43 -31.26 -8.21
C ARG A 96 20.87 -31.56 -6.78
N ALA A 97 20.42 -30.78 -5.82
CA ALA A 97 20.63 -31.06 -4.41
C ALA A 97 19.82 -32.30 -3.96
N GLY A 98 20.36 -33.07 -3.00
CA GLY A 98 19.69 -34.19 -2.35
C GLY A 98 19.64 -35.51 -3.15
N LYS A 99 18.76 -36.42 -2.71
CA LYS A 99 18.67 -37.82 -3.20
C LYS A 99 18.15 -37.97 -4.64
N GLY A 100 17.66 -36.89 -5.26
CA GLY A 100 17.19 -36.90 -6.65
C GLY A 100 18.28 -37.27 -7.67
N LYS A 101 19.55 -37.03 -7.32
CA LYS A 101 20.71 -37.42 -8.15
C LYS A 101 20.76 -38.92 -8.45
N MET A 102 20.37 -39.76 -7.49
CA MET A 102 20.34 -41.22 -7.63
C MET A 102 19.15 -41.72 -8.45
N ARG A 103 18.13 -40.88 -8.68
CA ARG A 103 16.88 -41.24 -9.38
C ARG A 103 16.82 -40.63 -10.79
N ASN A 104 17.93 -40.68 -11.52
CA ASN A 104 18.08 -40.17 -12.90
C ASN A 104 17.69 -38.68 -13.11
N ARG A 105 17.74 -37.86 -12.04
CA ARG A 105 17.41 -36.42 -12.07
C ARG A 105 18.58 -35.55 -11.62
N ARG A 106 19.79 -35.91 -12.07
CA ARG A 106 21.06 -35.34 -11.60
C ARG A 106 21.26 -33.84 -11.91
N ARG A 107 20.75 -33.32 -13.02
CA ARG A 107 20.91 -31.91 -13.43
C ARG A 107 19.60 -31.13 -13.37
N VAL A 108 19.70 -29.83 -13.13
CA VAL A 108 18.59 -28.86 -13.19
C VAL A 108 19.02 -27.66 -14.02
N GLN A 109 18.10 -27.12 -14.80
CA GLN A 109 18.30 -25.92 -15.61
C GLN A 109 17.01 -25.10 -15.67
N ARG A 110 17.12 -23.81 -15.98
CA ARG A 110 15.98 -22.92 -16.22
C ARG A 110 15.27 -23.28 -17.54
N LYS A 111 14.02 -22.84 -17.67
CA LYS A 111 13.26 -22.92 -18.92
C LYS A 111 13.49 -21.64 -19.72
N GLY A 112 13.93 -21.78 -20.96
CA GLY A 112 14.14 -20.67 -21.89
C GLY A 112 12.91 -20.44 -22.77
N PRO A 113 13.11 -19.89 -23.99
CA PRO A 113 12.03 -19.54 -24.88
C PRO A 113 11.24 -20.78 -25.33
N LEU A 114 9.93 -20.59 -25.52
CA LEU A 114 9.03 -21.57 -26.11
C LEU A 114 8.75 -21.17 -27.55
N ILE A 115 9.08 -22.01 -28.52
CA ILE A 115 8.78 -21.75 -29.92
C ILE A 115 7.53 -22.53 -30.29
N ILE A 116 6.52 -21.80 -30.78
CA ILE A 116 5.21 -22.33 -31.11
C ILE A 116 5.06 -22.31 -32.62
N TYR A 117 4.78 -23.47 -33.19
CA TYR A 117 4.71 -23.69 -34.63
C TYR A 117 3.42 -24.43 -35.01
N HIS A 118 3.10 -24.44 -36.30
CA HIS A 118 1.93 -25.12 -36.85
C HIS A 118 2.29 -26.45 -37.52
N LYS A 119 3.20 -26.40 -38.51
CA LYS A 119 3.70 -27.58 -39.22
C LYS A 119 5.16 -27.86 -38.82
N ASP A 120 5.51 -29.13 -38.69
CA ASP A 120 6.89 -29.52 -38.41
C ASP A 120 7.57 -29.95 -39.72
N GLN A 121 8.42 -29.08 -40.27
CA GLN A 121 9.22 -29.37 -41.46
C GLN A 121 10.70 -29.62 -41.12
N GLY A 122 11.03 -29.87 -39.84
CA GLY A 122 12.39 -30.07 -39.36
C GLY A 122 12.76 -29.24 -38.12
N LEU A 123 11.97 -28.22 -37.83
CA LEU A 123 12.13 -27.31 -36.69
C LEU A 123 12.27 -28.05 -35.35
N THR A 124 11.51 -29.12 -35.09
CA THR A 124 11.68 -29.84 -33.81
C THR A 124 13.08 -30.45 -33.66
N ARG A 125 13.64 -31.00 -34.72
CA ARG A 125 14.98 -31.62 -34.73
C ARG A 125 16.07 -30.57 -34.61
N ALA A 126 15.91 -29.41 -35.25
CA ALA A 126 16.90 -28.35 -35.19
C ALA A 126 17.01 -27.71 -33.80
N PHE A 127 15.88 -27.46 -33.15
CA PHE A 127 15.84 -26.71 -31.88
C PHE A 127 15.95 -27.59 -30.62
N ARG A 128 15.62 -28.90 -30.67
CA ARG A 128 15.61 -29.77 -29.47
C ARG A 128 16.93 -29.86 -28.71
N ASN A 129 18.06 -29.64 -29.38
CA ASN A 129 19.39 -29.76 -28.77
C ASN A 129 19.83 -28.47 -28.04
N ILE A 130 19.11 -27.35 -28.23
CA ILE A 130 19.44 -26.09 -27.56
C ILE A 130 18.86 -26.14 -26.14
N PRO A 131 19.66 -25.94 -25.08
CA PRO A 131 19.20 -26.13 -23.71
C PRO A 131 18.12 -25.11 -23.33
N GLY A 132 17.06 -25.60 -22.70
CA GLY A 132 15.95 -24.81 -22.19
C GLY A 132 14.96 -24.32 -23.23
N VAL A 133 15.30 -24.40 -24.52
CA VAL A 133 14.36 -24.15 -25.61
C VAL A 133 13.40 -25.33 -25.70
N GLU A 134 12.11 -25.02 -25.82
CA GLU A 134 11.09 -26.05 -26.02
C GLU A 134 10.22 -25.71 -27.21
N MET A 135 9.74 -26.76 -27.87
CA MET A 135 8.85 -26.63 -29.02
C MET A 135 7.45 -27.07 -28.65
N LEU A 136 6.46 -26.41 -29.23
CA LEU A 136 5.05 -26.70 -29.01
C LEU A 136 4.27 -26.51 -30.31
N ASN A 137 3.43 -27.47 -30.66
CA ASN A 137 2.48 -27.30 -31.75
C ASN A 137 1.25 -26.53 -31.26
N VAL A 138 0.78 -25.54 -32.04
CA VAL A 138 -0.41 -24.73 -31.73
C VAL A 138 -1.69 -25.57 -31.54
N ASP A 139 -1.83 -26.71 -32.22
CA ASP A 139 -3.01 -27.58 -32.06
C ASP A 139 -3.02 -28.28 -30.70
N LYS A 140 -1.84 -28.47 -30.13
CA LYS A 140 -1.59 -29.26 -28.92
C LYS A 140 -0.96 -28.40 -27.82
N LEU A 141 -1.51 -27.20 -27.60
CA LEU A 141 -1.04 -26.30 -26.55
C LEU A 141 -1.12 -26.95 -25.17
N ASN A 142 0.04 -27.07 -24.52
CA ASN A 142 0.16 -27.66 -23.20
C ASN A 142 0.39 -26.57 -22.16
N LEU A 143 -0.53 -26.47 -21.19
CA LEU A 143 -0.44 -25.52 -20.08
C LEU A 143 0.86 -25.66 -19.28
N LEU A 144 1.39 -26.87 -19.11
CA LEU A 144 2.63 -27.10 -18.35
C LEU A 144 3.87 -26.53 -19.04
N LYS A 145 3.84 -26.42 -20.37
CA LYS A 145 4.90 -25.79 -21.16
C LYS A 145 4.69 -24.27 -21.21
N LEU A 146 3.46 -23.79 -21.35
CA LEU A 146 3.17 -22.34 -21.36
C LEU A 146 3.40 -21.69 -19.99
N ALA A 147 3.04 -22.37 -18.90
CA ALA A 147 3.16 -21.89 -17.52
C ALA A 147 3.93 -22.89 -16.63
N PRO A 148 5.25 -23.06 -16.82
CA PRO A 148 6.04 -24.01 -16.04
C PRO A 148 6.07 -23.59 -14.57
N GLY A 149 5.69 -24.51 -13.68
CA GLY A 149 5.58 -24.25 -12.25
C GLY A 149 4.32 -23.49 -11.84
N GLY A 150 3.36 -23.29 -12.75
CA GLY A 150 2.13 -22.52 -12.49
C GLY A 150 2.29 -21.01 -12.65
N HIS A 151 3.50 -20.52 -12.96
CA HIS A 151 3.76 -19.12 -13.26
C HIS A 151 3.50 -18.80 -14.73
N LEU A 152 2.65 -17.81 -14.99
CA LEU A 152 2.33 -17.28 -16.31
C LEU A 152 3.48 -16.39 -16.85
N GLY A 153 3.41 -15.98 -18.11
CA GLY A 153 4.42 -15.11 -18.72
C GLY A 153 5.70 -15.84 -19.12
N ARG A 154 5.59 -16.99 -19.79
CA ARG A 154 6.77 -17.58 -20.46
C ARG A 154 7.05 -16.84 -21.76
N PHE A 155 8.33 -16.58 -22.06
CA PHE A 155 8.71 -16.00 -23.35
C PHE A 155 8.39 -16.98 -24.49
N CYS A 156 7.44 -16.60 -25.34
CA CYS A 156 6.94 -17.39 -26.46
C CYS A 156 7.28 -16.71 -27.79
N ILE A 157 7.75 -17.49 -28.75
CA ILE A 157 8.05 -17.08 -30.11
C ILE A 157 7.09 -17.82 -31.02
N TRP A 158 6.29 -17.10 -31.79
CA TRP A 158 5.25 -17.67 -32.65
C TRP A 158 5.68 -17.65 -34.10
N THR A 159 5.43 -18.73 -34.84
CA THR A 159 5.44 -18.64 -36.31
C THR A 159 4.15 -17.99 -36.79
N GLN A 160 4.19 -17.31 -37.93
CA GLN A 160 3.04 -16.60 -38.50
C GLN A 160 1.80 -17.50 -38.59
N SER A 161 1.91 -18.67 -39.23
CA SER A 161 0.76 -19.59 -39.34
C SER A 161 0.27 -20.14 -38.00
N ALA A 162 1.14 -20.23 -37.00
CA ALA A 162 0.74 -20.62 -35.65
C ALA A 162 -0.05 -19.51 -34.95
N PHE A 163 0.32 -18.25 -35.19
CA PHE A 163 -0.38 -17.10 -34.62
C PHE A 163 -1.77 -16.94 -35.24
N ASP A 164 -1.88 -17.03 -36.57
CA ASP A 164 -3.16 -16.94 -37.28
C ASP A 164 -4.13 -18.06 -36.87
N ARG A 165 -3.61 -19.26 -36.62
CA ARG A 165 -4.43 -20.41 -36.21
C ARG A 165 -5.07 -20.24 -34.82
N LEU A 166 -4.54 -19.36 -33.96
CA LEU A 166 -5.12 -19.12 -32.63
C LEU A 166 -6.57 -18.62 -32.72
N ASP A 167 -6.91 -17.82 -33.74
CA ASP A 167 -8.26 -17.29 -33.92
C ASP A 167 -9.27 -18.42 -34.19
N SER A 168 -8.92 -19.39 -35.04
CA SER A 168 -9.77 -20.57 -35.28
C SER A 168 -9.86 -21.49 -34.04
N LEU A 169 -8.76 -21.59 -33.29
CA LEU A 169 -8.60 -22.53 -32.17
C LEU A 169 -9.20 -22.04 -30.84
N PHE A 170 -9.31 -20.72 -30.61
CA PHE A 170 -9.95 -20.15 -29.42
C PHE A 170 -11.19 -19.30 -29.73
N GLY A 171 -11.31 -18.73 -30.93
CA GLY A 171 -12.31 -17.73 -31.25
C GLY A 171 -12.04 -16.38 -30.59
N SER A 172 -13.03 -15.49 -30.67
CA SER A 172 -13.08 -14.22 -29.94
C SER A 172 -14.17 -14.27 -28.87
N TRP A 173 -14.43 -13.18 -28.15
CA TRP A 173 -15.61 -13.13 -27.26
C TRP A 173 -16.94 -13.15 -28.03
N LYS A 174 -16.94 -12.66 -29.29
CA LYS A 174 -18.12 -12.59 -30.16
C LYS A 174 -18.32 -13.88 -30.96
N THR A 175 -17.23 -14.48 -31.42
CA THR A 175 -17.23 -15.66 -32.29
C THR A 175 -16.73 -16.88 -31.52
N PRO A 176 -17.52 -17.96 -31.40
CA PRO A 176 -17.07 -19.16 -30.71
C PRO A 176 -15.92 -19.85 -31.47
N SER A 177 -15.19 -20.72 -30.78
CA SER A 177 -14.11 -21.49 -31.42
C SER A 177 -14.65 -22.42 -32.50
N LYS A 178 -13.97 -22.46 -33.66
CA LYS A 178 -14.29 -23.37 -34.77
C LYS A 178 -13.85 -24.80 -34.47
N GLU A 179 -12.64 -24.97 -33.93
CA GLU A 179 -12.07 -26.31 -33.70
C GLU A 179 -12.50 -26.93 -32.37
N LYS A 180 -12.78 -26.12 -31.34
CA LYS A 180 -13.16 -26.62 -30.02
C LYS A 180 -14.68 -26.58 -29.84
N LYS A 181 -15.29 -27.77 -29.90
CA LYS A 181 -16.72 -27.96 -29.58
C LYS A 181 -17.11 -27.28 -28.26
N ASN A 182 -18.18 -26.50 -28.31
CA ASN A 182 -18.84 -25.81 -27.20
C ASN A 182 -17.88 -24.98 -26.34
N PHE A 183 -16.90 -24.32 -26.97
CA PHE A 183 -15.95 -23.46 -26.28
C PHE A 183 -16.04 -22.02 -26.77
N ASN A 184 -16.15 -21.10 -25.82
CA ASN A 184 -15.98 -19.67 -26.01
C ASN A 184 -15.02 -19.15 -24.91
N LEU A 185 -14.30 -18.07 -25.20
CA LEU A 185 -13.42 -17.40 -24.26
C LEU A 185 -14.21 -16.93 -23.02
N PRO A 186 -13.63 -17.02 -21.81
CA PRO A 186 -14.26 -16.46 -20.62
C PRO A 186 -14.37 -14.94 -20.75
N GLN A 187 -15.55 -14.40 -20.43
CA GLN A 187 -15.77 -12.96 -20.42
C GLN A 187 -15.02 -12.31 -19.25
N PRO A 188 -14.32 -11.18 -19.47
CA PRO A 188 -13.70 -10.46 -18.38
C PRO A 188 -14.77 -9.86 -17.46
N LYS A 189 -14.56 -9.97 -16.14
CA LYS A 189 -15.49 -9.38 -15.15
C LYS A 189 -15.46 -7.85 -15.13
N MET A 190 -14.32 -7.26 -15.51
CA MET A 190 -14.12 -5.82 -15.62
C MET A 190 -13.76 -5.50 -17.07
N ALA A 191 -14.47 -4.56 -17.70
CA ALA A 191 -14.14 -4.11 -19.04
C ALA A 191 -12.83 -3.30 -19.06
N ASN A 192 -12.62 -2.46 -18.05
CA ASN A 192 -11.38 -1.71 -17.83
C ASN A 192 -10.76 -2.14 -16.49
N THR A 193 -9.52 -2.62 -16.53
CA THR A 193 -8.76 -3.04 -15.33
C THR A 193 -7.85 -1.94 -14.78
N ASP A 194 -7.74 -0.79 -15.47
CA ASP A 194 -6.98 0.36 -14.96
C ASP A 194 -7.79 1.11 -13.90
N LEU A 195 -7.62 0.66 -12.66
CA LEU A 195 -8.23 1.27 -11.49
C LEU A 195 -7.76 2.71 -11.27
N SER A 196 -6.52 3.05 -11.65
CA SER A 196 -6.00 4.42 -11.47
C SER A 196 -6.78 5.39 -12.34
N ARG A 197 -7.02 5.02 -13.60
CA ARG A 197 -7.85 5.81 -14.51
C ARG A 197 -9.29 5.93 -14.03
N LEU A 198 -9.90 4.81 -13.59
CA LEU A 198 -11.27 4.83 -13.06
C LEU A 198 -11.40 5.77 -11.86
N LEU A 199 -10.53 5.64 -10.84
CA LEU A 199 -10.58 6.49 -9.65
C LEU A 199 -10.25 7.97 -9.90
N LYS A 200 -9.51 8.25 -10.98
CA LYS A 200 -9.16 9.62 -11.38
C LYS A 200 -10.14 10.22 -12.37
N SER A 201 -11.18 9.50 -12.78
CA SER A 201 -12.16 10.00 -13.73
C SER A 201 -12.95 11.17 -13.13
N ASP A 202 -13.29 12.14 -13.98
CA ASP A 202 -13.92 13.37 -13.53
C ASP A 202 -15.35 13.11 -13.01
N GLU A 203 -16.03 12.10 -13.55
CA GLU A 203 -17.35 11.68 -13.10
C GLU A 203 -17.31 11.19 -11.65
N ILE A 204 -16.31 10.39 -11.28
CA ILE A 204 -16.12 9.96 -9.90
C ILE A 204 -15.71 11.15 -9.04
N ARG A 205 -14.71 11.93 -9.47
CA ARG A 205 -14.19 13.07 -8.71
C ARG A 205 -15.23 14.15 -8.42
N LYS A 206 -16.17 14.40 -9.33
CA LYS A 206 -17.26 15.37 -9.16
C LYS A 206 -18.19 15.02 -7.98
N VAL A 207 -18.34 13.73 -7.66
CA VAL A 207 -19.23 13.24 -6.59
C VAL A 207 -18.47 12.94 -5.29
N LEU A 208 -17.14 12.84 -5.34
CA LEU A 208 -16.33 12.55 -4.15
C LEU A 208 -16.33 13.70 -3.15
N ARG A 209 -16.39 13.34 -1.86
CA ARG A 209 -16.16 14.26 -0.75
C ARG A 209 -14.67 14.56 -0.62
N ALA A 210 -14.33 15.70 -0.03
CA ALA A 210 -12.95 16.03 0.30
C ALA A 210 -12.32 14.94 1.20
N PRO A 211 -11.09 14.50 0.91
CA PRO A 211 -10.46 13.43 1.67
C PRO A 211 -10.14 13.90 3.10
N ASN A 212 -10.56 13.12 4.10
CA ASN A 212 -10.19 13.38 5.49
C ASN A 212 -8.77 12.83 5.77
N LYS A 213 -7.79 13.72 5.76
CA LYS A 213 -6.37 13.38 6.03
C LYS A 213 -6.00 13.47 7.51
N ARG A 214 -6.96 13.72 8.41
CA ARG A 214 -6.68 13.86 9.84
C ARG A 214 -6.36 12.50 10.47
N VAL A 215 -5.10 12.28 10.79
CA VAL A 215 -4.67 11.12 11.58
C VAL A 215 -4.82 11.45 13.06
N VAL A 216 -5.81 10.85 13.72
CA VAL A 216 -5.99 10.96 15.18
C VAL A 216 -5.06 9.95 15.84
N ARG A 217 -3.98 10.45 16.46
CA ARG A 217 -3.07 9.60 17.25
C ARG A 217 -3.61 9.45 18.67
N ALA A 218 -3.36 8.29 19.27
CA ALA A 218 -3.61 8.07 20.69
C ALA A 218 -2.79 9.08 21.50
N THR A 219 -3.47 9.97 22.21
CA THR A 219 -2.82 10.94 23.09
C THR A 219 -2.63 10.30 24.45
N ARG A 220 -1.38 10.29 24.95
CA ARG A 220 -1.13 9.92 26.35
C ARG A 220 -1.82 10.94 27.25
N LYS A 221 -2.67 10.47 28.17
CA LYS A 221 -3.26 11.32 29.20
C LYS A 221 -2.14 11.80 30.13
N LEU A 222 -1.81 13.08 30.05
CA LEU A 222 -0.83 13.70 30.94
C LEU A 222 -1.50 14.01 32.29
N ASN A 223 -0.85 13.64 33.39
CA ASN A 223 -1.34 13.98 34.73
C ASN A 223 -1.20 15.50 34.95
N PRO A 224 -2.31 16.26 35.15
CA PRO A 224 -2.26 17.71 35.32
C PRO A 224 -1.50 18.16 36.57
N LEU A 225 -1.51 17.37 37.65
CA LEU A 225 -0.82 17.71 38.89
C LEU A 225 0.70 17.76 38.69
N ASN A 226 1.24 16.82 37.90
CA ASN A 226 2.67 16.71 37.61
C ASN A 226 3.08 17.49 36.35
N ASN A 227 2.12 17.88 35.49
CA ASN A 227 2.39 18.59 34.24
C ASN A 227 1.66 19.95 34.20
N THR A 228 2.42 21.02 34.35
CA THR A 228 1.90 22.39 34.41
C THR A 228 1.13 22.78 33.15
N LYS A 229 1.62 22.45 31.94
CA LYS A 229 0.94 22.74 30.67
C LYS A 229 -0.39 22.01 30.54
N ALA A 230 -0.46 20.75 31.01
CA ALA A 230 -1.70 19.99 31.04
C ALA A 230 -2.71 20.62 32.02
N MET A 231 -2.27 21.09 33.19
CA MET A 231 -3.15 21.82 34.11
C MET A 231 -3.62 23.15 33.55
N LEU A 232 -2.75 23.92 32.90
CA LEU A 232 -3.13 25.20 32.31
C LEU A 232 -4.16 25.04 31.18
N ARG A 233 -4.03 23.99 30.38
CA ARG A 233 -5.01 23.66 29.34
C ARG A 233 -6.39 23.32 29.90
N LEU A 234 -6.45 22.71 31.09
CA LEU A 234 -7.70 22.32 31.74
C LEU A 234 -8.28 23.42 32.64
N ASN A 235 -7.42 24.12 33.37
CA ASN A 235 -7.76 25.19 34.30
C ASN A 235 -6.70 26.30 34.27
N PRO A 236 -6.90 27.35 33.44
CA PRO A 236 -6.01 28.50 33.37
C PRO A 236 -5.86 29.27 34.70
N TYR A 237 -6.89 29.28 35.54
CA TYR A 237 -6.89 29.99 36.82
C TYR A 237 -5.89 29.39 37.83
N SER A 238 -5.47 28.14 37.63
CA SER A 238 -4.41 27.51 38.42
C SER A 238 -3.08 28.29 38.37
N ALA A 239 -2.79 29.01 37.28
CA ALA A 239 -1.61 29.86 37.18
C ALA A 239 -1.64 31.01 38.20
N VAL A 240 -2.81 31.66 38.31
CA VAL A 240 -3.01 32.81 39.21
C VAL A 240 -2.93 32.35 40.66
N LEU A 241 -3.59 31.23 40.99
CA LEU A 241 -3.57 30.67 42.33
C LEU A 241 -2.16 30.23 42.75
N ARG A 242 -1.42 29.52 41.87
CA ARG A 242 -0.03 29.14 42.17
C ARG A 242 0.86 30.36 42.36
N ARG A 243 0.73 31.38 41.49
CA ARG A 243 1.52 32.61 41.61
C ARG A 243 1.21 33.35 42.92
N LYS A 244 -0.07 33.44 43.30
CA LYS A 244 -0.49 34.02 44.58
C LYS A 244 0.10 33.23 45.75
N ALA A 245 0.00 31.90 45.71
CA ALA A 245 0.52 31.03 46.76
C ALA A 245 2.04 31.15 46.93
N VAL A 246 2.81 31.22 45.83
CA VAL A 246 4.26 31.47 45.87
C VAL A 246 4.57 32.82 46.50
N LEU A 247 3.90 33.89 46.06
CA LEU A 247 4.09 35.23 46.62
C LEU A 247 3.73 35.31 48.12
N ASP A 248 2.67 34.60 48.54
CA ASP A 248 2.26 34.54 49.94
C ASP A 248 3.21 33.64 50.78
N GLN A 249 3.85 32.63 50.18
CA GLN A 249 4.89 31.82 50.82
C GLN A 249 6.20 32.60 50.98
N ASP A 250 6.66 33.30 49.92
CA ASP A 250 7.83 34.17 49.97
C ASP A 250 7.66 35.24 51.05
N ARG A 251 6.46 35.84 51.15
CA ARG A 251 6.14 36.80 52.22
C ARG A 251 6.31 36.18 53.61
N ARG A 252 5.82 34.95 53.82
CA ARG A 252 5.94 34.25 55.11
C ARG A 252 7.39 33.88 55.44
N ASN A 253 8.13 33.39 54.45
CA ASN A 253 9.55 33.05 54.61
C ASN A 253 10.39 34.28 54.94
N ASN A 254 10.16 35.40 54.25
CA ASN A 254 10.84 36.66 54.52
C ASN A 254 10.52 37.18 55.93
N ALA A 255 9.25 37.14 56.35
CA ALA A 255 8.86 37.53 57.71
C ALA A 255 9.51 36.63 58.77
N LYS A 256 9.57 35.31 58.53
CA LYS A 256 10.24 34.35 59.41
C LYS A 256 11.76 34.59 59.47
N ALA A 257 12.39 34.91 58.34
CA ALA A 257 13.82 35.22 58.28
C ALA A 257 14.17 36.49 59.06
N LEU A 258 13.38 37.56 58.94
CA LEU A 258 13.54 38.79 59.73
C LEU A 258 13.35 38.51 61.23
N ALA A 259 12.27 37.82 61.61
CA ALA A 259 12.01 37.47 63.00
C ALA A 259 13.09 36.55 63.60
N LEU A 260 13.67 35.64 62.81
CA LEU A 260 14.78 34.79 63.24
C LEU A 260 16.08 35.60 63.39
N ALA A 261 16.34 36.55 62.50
CA ALA A 261 17.50 37.42 62.55
C ALA A 261 17.46 38.35 63.76
N GLU A 262 16.29 38.94 64.05
CA GLU A 262 16.03 39.71 65.27
C GLU A 262 16.26 38.87 66.53
N LYS A 263 15.73 37.64 66.58
CA LYS A 263 15.96 36.72 67.71
C LYS A 263 17.42 36.30 67.89
N ARG A 264 18.19 36.26 66.80
CA ARG A 264 19.62 35.94 66.82
C ARG A 264 20.52 37.17 67.03
N GLY A 265 19.95 38.38 67.08
CA GLY A 265 20.69 39.64 67.24
C GLY A 265 21.56 40.02 66.02
N ILE A 266 21.37 39.38 64.87
CA ILE A 266 22.19 39.60 63.66
C ILE A 266 21.39 40.45 62.67
N LYS A 267 21.98 41.52 62.13
CA LYS A 267 21.39 42.32 61.05
C LYS A 267 21.61 41.63 59.70
N LEU A 268 20.52 41.32 58.99
CA LEU A 268 20.59 40.76 57.64
C LEU A 268 21.15 41.83 56.66
N PRO A 269 21.94 41.42 55.65
CA PRO A 269 22.52 42.35 54.68
C PRO A 269 21.42 43.00 53.82
N GLU A 270 21.64 44.25 53.37
CA GLU A 270 20.65 44.98 52.55
C GLU A 270 20.32 44.30 51.21
N SER A 271 21.20 43.40 50.75
CA SER A 271 21.00 42.59 49.55
C SER A 271 19.99 41.46 49.74
N ASP A 272 19.66 41.11 50.98
CA ASP A 272 18.79 39.99 51.33
C ASP A 272 17.33 40.19 50.85
N PRO A 273 16.69 39.15 50.30
CA PRO A 273 15.30 39.22 49.83
C PRO A 273 14.31 39.71 50.88
N ALA A 274 14.52 39.40 52.16
CA ALA A 274 13.60 39.76 53.22
C ALA A 274 13.64 41.27 53.55
N VAL A 275 14.84 41.85 53.64
CA VAL A 275 15.06 43.29 53.86
C VAL A 275 14.59 44.11 52.65
N LYS A 276 14.86 43.62 51.43
CA LYS A 276 14.37 44.25 50.20
C LYS A 276 12.84 44.27 50.11
N ALA A 277 12.19 43.16 50.47
CA ALA A 277 10.74 43.06 50.46
C ALA A 277 10.10 43.99 51.50
N GLU A 278 10.72 44.13 52.68
CA GLU A 278 10.27 45.05 53.73
C GLU A 278 10.40 46.51 53.31
N LYS A 279 11.56 46.92 52.77
CA LYS A 279 11.80 48.27 52.25
C LYS A 279 10.81 48.63 51.14
N LEU A 280 10.54 47.69 50.23
CA LEU A 280 9.53 47.87 49.18
C LEU A 280 8.11 48.01 49.76
N ARG A 281 7.76 47.23 50.79
CA ARG A 281 6.47 47.34 51.48
C ARG A 281 6.30 48.69 52.15
N LEU A 282 7.31 49.18 52.88
CA LEU A 282 7.30 50.50 53.50
C LEU A 282 7.12 51.61 52.45
N ARG A 283 7.84 51.52 51.33
CA ARG A 283 7.67 52.45 50.19
C ARG A 283 6.25 52.41 49.62
N ARG A 284 5.67 51.21 49.44
CA ARG A 284 4.29 51.04 48.95
C ARG A 284 3.24 51.57 49.92
N VAL A 285 3.41 51.35 51.23
CA VAL A 285 2.50 51.88 52.26
C VAL A 285 2.56 53.41 52.29
N LYS A 286 3.75 54.00 52.23
CA LYS A 286 3.93 55.46 52.17
C LYS A 286 3.26 56.04 50.91
N ALA A 287 3.46 55.41 49.76
CA ALA A 287 2.81 55.80 48.51
C ALA A 287 1.28 55.63 48.55
N ALA A 288 0.76 54.54 49.14
CA ALA A 288 -0.68 54.30 49.28
C ALA A 288 -1.34 55.31 50.23
N LYS A 289 -0.69 55.66 51.35
CA LYS A 289 -1.16 56.73 52.25
C LYS A 289 -1.19 58.08 51.54
N ALA A 290 -0.15 58.41 50.76
CA ALA A 290 -0.12 59.64 49.96
C ALA A 290 -1.21 59.67 48.87
N ALA A 291 -1.51 58.53 48.23
CA ALA A 291 -2.57 58.42 47.24
C ALA A 291 -3.98 58.47 47.85
N ALA A 292 -4.17 57.89 49.05
CA ALA A 292 -5.43 57.97 49.78
C ALA A 292 -5.73 59.40 50.26
N ALA A 293 -4.71 60.15 50.69
CA ALA A 293 -4.83 61.56 51.05
C ALA A 293 -5.22 62.45 49.86
N LYS A 294 -4.96 62.03 48.62
CA LYS A 294 -5.31 62.74 47.38
C LYS A 294 -6.66 62.35 46.77
N LYS A 295 -7.45 61.43 47.36
CA LYS A 295 -8.78 61.09 46.84
C LYS A 295 -9.85 62.09 47.32
N PRO A 296 -10.61 62.76 46.44
CA PRO A 296 -11.75 63.56 46.84
C PRO A 296 -12.90 62.67 47.38
N LYS A 297 -13.66 63.18 48.36
CA LYS A 297 -14.83 62.51 48.94
C LYS A 297 -15.89 62.21 47.87
N LYS A 298 -16.34 60.96 47.76
CA LYS A 298 -17.46 60.58 46.88
C LYS A 298 -18.76 61.26 47.35
N PRO A 299 -19.61 61.80 46.45
CA PRO A 299 -20.97 62.19 46.79
C PRO A 299 -21.84 60.96 47.10
N VAL A 300 -22.78 61.15 48.03
CA VAL A 300 -23.73 60.15 48.54
C VAL A 300 -24.64 59.66 47.41
N ALA A 301 -24.79 58.34 47.28
CA ALA A 301 -25.67 57.72 46.30
C ALA A 301 -27.16 58.03 46.62
N LYS A 302 -27.86 58.71 45.71
CA LYS A 302 -29.34 58.73 45.68
C LYS A 302 -29.84 57.34 45.28
N LYS A 303 -30.76 56.79 46.07
CA LYS A 303 -31.47 55.52 45.80
C LYS A 303 -32.15 55.58 44.43
N THR A 304 -31.77 54.71 43.50
CA THR A 304 -32.52 54.46 42.27
C THR A 304 -33.82 53.71 42.58
N ALA A 305 -34.95 54.21 42.07
CA ALA A 305 -36.26 53.61 42.20
C ALA A 305 -36.35 52.26 41.45
N PRO A 306 -37.21 51.32 41.91
CA PRO A 306 -37.38 50.02 41.26
C PRO A 306 -37.98 50.12 39.85
N PRO A 307 -37.66 49.18 38.94
CA PRO A 307 -38.14 49.20 37.57
C PRO A 307 -39.65 48.90 37.47
N PRO A 308 -40.41 49.56 36.57
CA PRO A 308 -41.84 49.38 36.42
C PRO A 308 -42.22 48.02 35.77
N PRO A 309 -43.44 47.51 36.03
CA PRO A 309 -43.89 46.18 35.60
C PRO A 309 -44.13 46.06 34.08
N LYS A 310 -43.89 44.85 33.56
CA LYS A 310 -44.02 44.47 32.15
C LYS A 310 -45.47 44.59 31.64
N LYS A 311 -45.70 45.39 30.59
CA LYS A 311 -46.93 45.34 29.78
C LYS A 311 -46.83 44.23 28.72
N ALA A 312 -47.95 43.56 28.50
CA ALA A 312 -48.11 42.40 27.63
C ALA A 312 -48.18 42.75 26.12
N LYS A 313 -47.77 41.72 25.35
CA LYS A 313 -47.86 41.43 23.89
C LYS A 313 -48.64 42.39 22.96
N GLY A 314 -47.97 42.75 21.86
CA GLY A 314 -48.56 43.24 20.61
C GLY A 314 -47.75 42.81 19.38
N VAL A 315 -48.19 41.71 18.76
CA VAL A 315 -48.06 41.24 17.36
C VAL A 315 -47.04 41.93 16.41
N LYS A 316 -46.09 41.16 15.85
CA LYS A 316 -45.59 41.34 14.47
C LYS A 316 -45.51 40.00 13.73
N LYS A 317 -46.12 39.99 12.53
CA LYS A 317 -46.35 38.89 11.58
C LYS A 317 -45.07 38.25 11.02
N PRO A 318 -45.14 37.00 10.50
CA PRO A 318 -43.99 36.25 9.97
C PRO A 318 -43.83 36.41 8.45
N THR A 319 -42.59 36.52 7.96
CA THR A 319 -42.20 36.35 6.54
C THR A 319 -40.69 36.02 6.45
N PRO A 320 -40.18 35.36 5.40
CA PRO A 320 -40.31 33.93 5.13
C PRO A 320 -38.95 33.22 4.97
N LYS A 321 -38.94 31.88 5.13
CA LYS A 321 -37.81 31.00 4.80
C LYS A 321 -37.51 31.06 3.30
N LYS A 322 -36.27 31.39 2.92
CA LYS A 322 -35.76 31.15 1.56
C LYS A 322 -35.43 29.67 1.38
N VAL A 323 -36.29 29.01 0.61
CA VAL A 323 -36.08 27.68 0.04
C VAL A 323 -35.15 27.78 -1.17
N SER A 324 -34.31 26.77 -1.29
CA SER A 324 -33.50 26.37 -2.43
C SER A 324 -34.15 26.56 -3.81
N LYS A 325 -33.36 27.01 -4.79
CA LYS A 325 -33.63 26.77 -6.21
C LYS A 325 -32.75 25.61 -6.71
N PRO A 326 -33.29 24.68 -7.52
CA PRO A 326 -32.52 23.74 -8.32
C PRO A 326 -32.07 24.42 -9.61
N VAL A 327 -30.91 24.04 -10.14
CA VAL A 327 -30.50 24.39 -11.51
C VAL A 327 -30.24 23.10 -12.27
N ALA A 328 -31.06 22.88 -13.28
CA ALA A 328 -30.84 21.93 -14.35
C ALA A 328 -29.86 22.52 -15.36
N LYS A 329 -28.86 21.72 -15.74
CA LYS A 329 -28.53 21.40 -17.14
C LYS A 329 -27.78 20.08 -17.15
#